data_AF-A0A3M0HUT7-F1
#
_entry.id   AF-A0A3M0HUT7-F1
#
_cell.length_a   1.000
_cell.length_b   1.000
_cell.length_c   1.000
_cell.angle_alpha   90.00
_cell.angle_beta   90.00
_cell.angle_gamma   90.00
#
_symmetry.space_group_name_H-M   'P 1'
#
loop_
_entity.id
_entity.type
_entity.pdbx_description
1 polymer ?
#
loop_
_entity_poly.entity_id
_entity_poly.type
_entity_poly.pdbx_seq_one_letter_code
_entity_poly.pdbx_strand_id
1 'polypeptide(L)' 'MTGQPTATDRRGLCSWCKRFSNSIQLIQIDDAGSGPAMRGLYACGPCREVHRLVPLADRP' A
#
# COMPACT_ATOMS: atom_id res chain seq x y z
N MET A 1 -26.21 -13.16 -10.36
CA MET A 1 -25.64 -11.93 -9.76
C MET A 1 -24.54 -12.34 -8.80
N THR A 2 -23.35 -12.65 -9.33
CA THR A 2 -22.23 -13.12 -8.50
C THR A 2 -21.25 -11.97 -8.34
N GLY A 3 -21.44 -11.18 -7.27
CA GLY A 3 -20.48 -10.16 -6.85
C GLY A 3 -19.24 -10.85 -6.28
N GLN A 4 -18.29 -11.16 -7.16
CA GLN A 4 -16.98 -11.63 -6.75
C GLN A 4 -16.21 -10.40 -6.22
N PRO A 5 -15.71 -10.37 -4.97
CA PRO A 5 -14.75 -9.35 -4.55
C PRO A 5 -13.42 -9.63 -5.27
N THR A 6 -13.36 -9.32 -6.56
CA THR A 6 -12.17 -9.42 -7.40
C THR A 6 -11.17 -8.37 -6.93
N ALA A 7 -10.03 -8.86 -6.46
CA ALA A 7 -9.01 -8.13 -5.72
C ALA A 7 -9.53 -7.59 -4.39
N THR A 8 -8.83 -7.93 -3.30
CA THR A 8 -8.95 -7.17 -2.05
C THR A 8 -8.71 -5.70 -2.40
N ASP A 9 -9.79 -4.93 -2.53
CA ASP A 9 -9.80 -3.48 -2.69
C ASP A 9 -9.22 -2.91 -1.40
N ARG A 10 -7.89 -2.98 -1.29
CA ARG A 10 -7.14 -2.49 -0.14
C ARG A 10 -7.28 -0.98 -0.22
N ARG A 11 -8.25 -0.48 0.54
CA ARG A 11 -8.45 0.94 0.78
C ARG A 11 -7.53 1.40 1.89
N GLY A 12 -6.89 2.53 1.66
CA GLY A 12 -6.10 3.19 2.68
C GLY A 12 -5.40 4.42 2.13
N LEU A 13 -4.59 5.01 2.99
CA LEU A 13 -3.89 6.26 2.70
C LEU A 13 -2.57 5.96 1.99
N CYS A 14 -2.36 6.59 0.84
CA CYS A 14 -1.06 6.59 0.17
C CYS A 14 -0.09 7.50 0.94
N SER A 15 1.07 6.98 1.34
CA SER A 15 2.10 7.72 2.06
C SER A 15 2.79 8.79 1.21
N TRP A 16 2.74 8.67 -0.12
CA TRP A 16 3.37 9.61 -1.08
C TRP A 16 2.47 10.79 -1.43
N CYS A 17 1.27 10.53 -1.97
CA CYS A 17 0.34 11.60 -2.36
C CYS A 17 -0.62 12.03 -1.23
N LYS A 18 -0.53 11.40 -0.05
CA LYS A 18 -1.38 11.65 1.13
C LYS A 18 -2.88 11.60 0.82
N ARG A 19 -3.28 10.71 -0.09
CA ARG A 19 -4.66 10.57 -0.57
C ARG A 19 -5.18 9.16 -0.38
N PHE A 20 -6.45 9.03 -0.04
CA PHE A 20 -7.11 7.74 0.05
C PHE A 20 -7.27 7.13 -1.34
N SER A 21 -6.96 5.84 -1.46
CA SER A 21 -7.12 5.09 -2.69
C SER A 21 -7.56 3.67 -2.39
N ASN A 22 -8.25 3.08 -3.35
CA ASN A 22 -8.83 1.75 -3.31
C ASN A 22 -7.85 0.65 -3.77
N SER A 23 -6.70 1.07 -4.31
CA SER A 23 -5.67 0.20 -4.86
C SER A 23 -4.33 0.42 -4.15
N ILE A 24 -4.34 0.54 -2.82
CA ILE A 24 -3.09 0.69 -2.06
C ILE A 24 -2.38 -0.65 -1.87
N GLN A 25 -1.06 -0.64 -1.94
CA GLN A 25 -0.21 -1.78 -1.61
C GLN A 25 0.84 -1.37 -0.59
N LEU A 26 1.16 -2.29 0.32
CA LEU A 26 2.25 -2.11 1.27
C LEU A 26 3.56 -2.11 0.51
N ILE A 27 4.31 -1.02 0.58
CA ILE A 27 5.62 -0.87 -0.06
C ILE A 27 6.71 -1.28 0.90
N GLN A 28 6.67 -0.80 2.14
CA GLN A 28 7.70 -1.08 3.14
C GLN A 28 7.07 -1.11 4.53
N ILE A 29 7.57 -1.96 5.41
CA ILE A 29 7.28 -1.88 6.84
C ILE A 29 8.43 -1.08 7.45
N ASP A 30 8.11 0.06 8.05
CA ASP A 30 9.08 0.81 8.82
C ASP A 30 9.13 0.18 10.21
N ASP A 31 10.17 -0.64 10.43
CA ASP A 31 10.54 -1.22 11.73
C ASP A 31 11.60 -0.35 12.43
N ALA A 32 11.64 0.95 12.13
CA ALA A 32 12.55 1.86 12.80
C ALA A 32 12.09 1.99 14.27
N GLY A 33 12.72 1.17 15.11
CA GLY A 33 12.29 0.87 16.47
C GLY A 33 11.97 2.07 17.34
N SER A 34 11.06 1.83 18.29
CA SER A 34 10.54 2.74 19.34
C SER A 34 9.20 3.40 19.02
N GLY A 35 8.15 2.58 18.90
CA GLY A 35 6.76 3.02 19.04
C GLY A 35 5.78 1.84 18.97
N PRO A 36 4.65 1.87 19.70
CA PRO A 36 3.73 0.72 19.82
C PRO A 36 2.92 0.41 18.53
N ALA A 37 3.31 0.91 17.37
CA ALA A 37 2.65 0.62 16.11
C ALA A 37 3.68 0.54 14.98
N MET A 38 3.90 -0.68 14.47
CA MET A 38 4.56 -0.88 13.17
C MET A 38 3.85 -0.01 12.12
N ARG A 39 4.60 0.90 11.48
CA ARG A 39 4.04 1.78 10.45
C ARG A 39 4.38 1.23 9.06
N GLY A 40 3.38 0.65 8.41
CA GLY A 40 3.49 0.31 6.99
C GLY A 40 3.40 1.54 6.10
N LEU A 41 4.34 1.71 5.17
CA LEU A 41 4.26 2.66 4.07
C LEU A 41 3.46 2.05 2.94
N TYR A 42 2.29 2.61 2.64
CA TYR A 42 1.43 2.15 1.56
C TYR A 42 1.44 3.12 0.37
N ALA A 43 1.38 2.61 -0.85
CA ALA A 43 1.28 3.43 -2.06
C ALA A 43 0.14 2.99 -2.96
N CYS A 44 -0.55 3.95 -3.58
CA CYS A 44 -1.55 3.69 -4.62
C CYS A 44 -0.88 3.35 -5.96
N GLY A 45 -1.65 2.75 -6.88
CA GLY A 45 -1.19 2.39 -8.24
C GLY A 45 -0.40 3.48 -8.97
N PRO A 46 -0.96 4.70 -9.14
CA PRO A 46 -0.26 5.77 -9.84
C PRO A 46 1.08 6.15 -9.20
N CYS A 47 1.14 6.24 -7.86
CA CYS A 47 2.39 6.54 -7.15
C CYS A 47 3.41 5.41 -7.30
N ARG A 48 2.97 4.15 -7.36
CA ARG A 48 3.86 3.01 -7.61
C ARG A 48 4.49 3.08 -8.99
N GLU A 49 3.73 3.45 -10.02
CA GLU A 49 4.24 3.59 -11.38
C GLU A 49 5.21 4.77 -11.50
N VAL A 50 4.84 5.94 -10.97
CA VAL A 50 5.65 7.16 -11.04
C VAL A 50 6.97 7.02 -10.28
N HIS A 51 6.94 6.41 -9.09
CA HIS A 51 8.13 6.25 -8.24
C HIS A 51 8.79 4.87 -8.37
N ARG A 52 8.32 4.01 -9.30
CA ARG A 52 8.75 2.62 -9.48
C ARG A 52 8.81 1.83 -8.16
N LEU A 53 7.78 1.99 -7.32
CA LEU A 53 7.70 1.35 -6.01
C LEU A 53 7.23 -0.09 -6.18
N VAL A 54 8.06 -1.02 -5.71
CA VAL A 54 7.75 -2.45 -5.69
C VAL A 54 6.99 -2.78 -4.40
N PRO A 55 5.75 -3.33 -4.49
CA PRO A 55 5.04 -3.83 -3.32
C PRO A 55 5.87 -4.83 -2.53
N LEU A 56 5.77 -4.80 -1.21
CA LEU A 56 6.42 -5.79 -0.34
C LEU A 56 6.04 -7.22 -0.70
N ALA A 57 4.80 -7.46 -1.14
CA ALA A 57 4.32 -8.77 -1.57
C ALA A 57 4.93 -9.27 -2.90
N ASP A 58 5.59 -8.38 -3.66
CA ASP A 58 6.21 -8.66 -4.95
C ASP A 58 7.75 -8.78 -4.84
N ARG A 59 8.30 -8.54 -3.64
CA ARG A 59 9.75 -8.69 -3.37
C ARG A 59 10.07 -10.16 -3.06
N PRO A 60 11.21 -10.69 -3.54
CA PRO A 60 11.65 -12.07 -3.26
C PRO A 60 12.02 -12.30 -1.79
#